data_AF-A0A7V1ZWY8-F1
#
_entry.id   AF-A0A7V1ZWY8-F1
#
_cell.length_a   1.000
_cell.length_b   1.000
_cell.length_c   1.000
_cell.angle_alpha   90.00
_cell.angle_beta   90.00
_cell.angle_gamma   90.00
#
_symmetry.space_group_name_H-M   'P 1'
#
loop_
_entity.id
_entity.type
_entity.pdbx_description
1 polymer ?
#
loop_
_entity_poly.entity_id
_entity_poly.type
_entity_poly.pdbx_seq_one_letter_code
_entity_poly.pdbx_strand_id
1 'polypeptide(L)'
;MLKEKMLLLRRLHTVSDIILTILAYIAADVLISLLVHGNLPEFSRVTISTQNLLVISGIWGFLALNQNSFYAYRAKNYGDMIKPVAIMVLKGISLFLTWIFAAGSHLPGRLFIASFLALDFALLFSLRVLVVKFLRFSRARGKNCQQIIVVGKGVIARKIIDDIKDNPEWGVRIRGILDVEDFDQLWRYRDIPQIGRLQQLPDIVQCNQVDYVVFAANRKYLDRFQEAVSLCEKMGVKACVLTDFFNLEYAEMQAGEFLFRPAIVYSRVREDRASNFVKAVFDRVAASVVLLLASPVMALVALLIKITSGGPVFFSHERCGLNGRRFRLFKFRTMVENAEQLKEKLRSKNEMDGPVFKISDDPRITRIGKFLRRTYMDELPQLFNIVRGEMSFVGPRPPLPDEVKQFDRWQRRKLSVKPGLTCLWQVGKRNETTFEEWMKLDLEYIDKWSLWMDARILIRTIPSVISGTGK
;
A
#
# COMPACT_ATOMS: atom_id res chain seq x y z
N MET A 1 28.68 -25.15 5.84
CA MET A 1 27.47 -24.84 5.01
C MET A 1 27.46 -23.37 4.56
N LEU A 2 26.86 -23.02 3.41
CA LEU A 2 26.71 -21.60 2.97
C LEU A 2 26.01 -20.71 4.02
N LYS A 3 25.23 -21.33 4.92
CA LYS A 3 24.58 -20.73 6.10
C LYS A 3 25.57 -20.18 7.14
N GLU A 4 26.71 -20.83 7.37
CA GLU A 4 27.73 -20.34 8.31
C GLU A 4 28.54 -19.18 7.72
N LYS A 5 28.61 -19.10 6.39
CA LYS A 5 29.27 -18.01 5.66
C LYS A 5 28.34 -16.83 5.38
N MET A 6 27.17 -16.75 6.00
CA MET A 6 26.20 -15.65 5.79
C MET A 6 26.80 -14.28 6.11
N LEU A 7 27.54 -14.19 7.21
CA LEU A 7 28.19 -12.94 7.62
C LEU A 7 29.26 -12.53 6.60
N LEU A 8 30.00 -13.51 6.08
CA LEU A 8 31.03 -13.32 5.07
C LEU A 8 30.43 -12.89 3.72
N LEU A 9 29.32 -13.50 3.29
CA LEU A 9 28.61 -13.10 2.07
C LEU A 9 28.00 -11.69 2.19
N ARG A 10 27.47 -11.33 3.37
CA ARG A 10 26.98 -9.98 3.63
C ARG A 10 28.11 -8.95 3.53
N ARG A 11 29.26 -9.24 4.17
CA ARG A 11 30.45 -8.37 4.11
C ARG A 11 30.98 -8.23 2.69
N LEU A 12 31.16 -9.33 1.96
CA LEU A 12 31.59 -9.30 0.56
C LEU A 12 30.67 -8.45 -0.29
N HIS A 13 29.37 -8.60 -0.10
CA HIS A 13 28.37 -7.85 -0.84
C HIS A 13 28.38 -6.36 -0.50
N THR A 14 28.50 -5.98 0.78
CA THR A 14 28.68 -4.58 1.19
C THR A 14 29.94 -3.97 0.58
N VAL A 15 31.03 -4.73 0.52
CA VAL A 15 32.27 -4.29 -0.13
C VAL A 15 32.05 -4.12 -1.64
N SER A 16 31.35 -5.05 -2.30
CA SER A 16 31.00 -4.94 -3.72
C SER A 16 30.15 -3.70 -4.01
N ASP A 17 29.19 -3.37 -3.14
CA ASP A 17 28.36 -2.16 -3.29
C ASP A 17 29.20 -0.89 -3.23
N ILE A 18 30.10 -0.79 -2.24
CA ILE A 18 31.00 0.37 -2.10
C ILE A 18 31.89 0.52 -3.35
N ILE A 19 32.48 -0.58 -3.82
CA ILE A 19 33.34 -0.58 -5.01
C ILE A 19 32.56 -0.13 -6.24
N LEU A 20 31.36 -0.66 -6.46
CA LEU A 20 30.53 -0.29 -7.61
C LEU A 20 30.09 1.18 -7.58
N THR A 21 29.75 1.71 -6.42
CA THR A 21 29.39 3.12 -6.29
C THR A 21 30.58 4.05 -6.52
N ILE A 22 31.78 3.67 -6.04
CA ILE A 22 33.02 4.42 -6.37
C ILE A 22 33.27 4.39 -7.87
N LEU A 23 33.14 3.22 -8.51
CA LEU A 23 33.27 3.09 -9.96
C LEU A 23 32.21 3.90 -10.71
N ALA A 24 30.97 3.95 -10.23
CA ALA A 24 29.90 4.77 -10.79
C ALA A 24 30.24 6.26 -10.71
N TYR A 25 30.80 6.71 -9.59
CA TYR A 25 31.22 8.09 -9.36
C TYR A 25 32.35 8.51 -10.31
N ILE A 26 33.39 7.66 -10.43
CA ILE A 26 34.50 7.91 -11.36
C ILE A 26 34.01 7.87 -12.81
N ALA A 27 33.16 6.90 -13.17
CA ALA A 27 32.62 6.78 -14.52
C ALA A 27 31.73 7.98 -14.90
N ALA A 28 30.93 8.49 -13.96
CA ALA A 28 30.11 9.69 -14.16
C ALA A 28 30.97 10.93 -14.42
N ASP A 29 32.09 11.06 -13.72
CA ASP A 29 33.03 12.17 -13.91
C ASP A 29 33.74 12.10 -15.28
N VAL A 30 34.25 10.91 -15.64
CA VAL A 30 34.89 10.67 -16.95
C VAL A 30 33.91 10.94 -18.09
N LEU A 31 32.66 10.48 -17.96
CA LEU A 31 31.62 10.69 -18.96
C LEU A 31 31.35 12.19 -19.20
N ILE A 32 31.39 13.00 -18.15
CA ILE A 32 31.13 14.45 -18.28
C ILE A 32 32.33 15.19 -18.80
N SER A 33 33.53 14.81 -18.36
CA SER A 33 34.78 15.35 -18.90
C SER A 33 34.84 15.14 -20.41
N LEU A 34 34.47 13.95 -20.90
CA LEU A 34 34.37 13.65 -22.33
C LEU A 34 33.25 14.43 -23.03
N LEU A 35 32.04 14.48 -22.47
CA LEU A 35 30.88 15.13 -23.12
C LEU A 35 30.94 16.66 -23.13
N VAL A 36 31.53 17.27 -22.12
CA VAL A 36 31.53 18.73 -21.92
C VAL A 36 32.85 19.36 -22.37
N HIS A 37 33.99 18.72 -22.13
CA HIS A 37 35.31 19.29 -22.37
C HIS A 37 36.06 18.64 -23.55
N GLY A 38 35.55 17.54 -24.11
CA GLY A 38 36.13 16.87 -25.28
C GLY A 38 37.48 16.19 -25.07
N ASN A 39 38.03 16.25 -23.84
CA ASN A 39 39.33 15.70 -23.46
C ASN A 39 39.16 14.70 -22.31
N LEU A 40 40.10 13.75 -22.20
CA LEU A 40 40.21 12.92 -20.99
C LEU A 40 40.51 13.84 -19.79
N PRO A 41 39.93 13.55 -18.62
CA PRO A 41 40.17 14.37 -17.43
C PRO A 41 41.67 14.38 -17.12
N GLU A 42 42.29 15.56 -17.06
CA GLU A 42 43.57 15.72 -16.38
C GLU A 42 43.34 15.33 -14.92
N PHE A 43 44.03 14.28 -14.43
CA PHE A 43 43.92 13.78 -13.06
C PHE A 43 44.10 14.86 -11.97
N SER A 44 44.66 16.02 -12.32
CA SER A 44 44.89 17.20 -11.48
C SER A 44 43.69 18.16 -11.37
N ARG A 45 42.69 18.09 -12.25
CA ARG A 45 41.48 18.95 -12.25
C ARG A 45 40.18 18.20 -11.98
N VAL A 46 40.27 17.07 -11.27
CA VAL A 46 39.06 16.28 -11.03
C VAL A 46 38.46 16.57 -9.67
N THR A 47 37.16 16.85 -9.68
CA THR A 47 36.19 16.88 -8.56
C THR A 47 36.22 15.65 -7.63
N ILE A 48 37.09 14.67 -7.90
CA ILE A 48 37.38 13.51 -7.05
C ILE A 48 38.36 13.98 -5.94
N SER A 49 37.83 14.69 -4.96
CA SER A 49 38.53 14.82 -3.68
C SER A 49 38.61 13.43 -3.04
N THR A 50 39.77 13.06 -2.50
CA THR A 50 39.91 11.85 -1.67
C THR A 50 38.90 11.84 -0.52
N GLN A 51 38.51 13.01 -0.04
CA GLN A 51 37.44 13.20 0.95
C GLN A 51 36.07 12.74 0.42
N ASN A 52 35.73 13.01 -0.84
CA ASN A 52 34.46 12.60 -1.43
C ASN A 52 34.36 11.07 -1.55
N LEU A 53 35.44 10.40 -1.92
CA LEU A 53 35.49 8.93 -1.98
C LEU A 53 35.33 8.30 -0.59
N LEU A 54 35.97 8.89 0.43
CA LEU A 54 35.82 8.43 1.81
C LEU A 54 34.38 8.61 2.31
N VAL A 55 33.76 9.75 2.01
CA VAL A 55 32.36 10.04 2.39
C VAL A 55 31.38 9.11 1.67
N ILE A 56 31.54 8.88 0.36
CA ILE A 56 30.72 7.94 -0.40
C ILE A 56 30.85 6.53 0.19
N SER A 57 32.07 6.08 0.47
CA SER A 57 32.30 4.74 1.05
C SER A 57 31.67 4.60 2.45
N GLY A 58 31.73 5.65 3.28
CA GLY A 58 31.10 5.69 4.60
C GLY A 58 29.57 5.65 4.51
N ILE A 59 28.97 6.50 3.66
CA ILE A 59 27.51 6.59 3.49
C ILE A 59 26.96 5.29 2.91
N TRP A 60 27.50 4.79 1.79
CA TRP A 60 27.01 3.56 1.16
C TRP A 60 27.31 2.33 2.01
N GLY A 61 28.43 2.30 2.73
CA GLY A 61 28.73 1.27 3.71
C GLY A 61 27.70 1.22 4.84
N PHE A 62 27.37 2.37 5.43
CA PHE A 62 26.34 2.48 6.48
C PHE A 62 24.95 2.06 5.96
N LEU A 63 24.55 2.55 4.78
CA LEU A 63 23.27 2.20 4.17
C LEU A 63 23.17 0.72 3.82
N ALA A 64 24.26 0.11 3.30
CA ALA A 64 24.31 -1.31 2.98
C ALA A 64 24.27 -2.19 4.24
N LEU A 65 24.91 -1.77 5.34
CA LEU A 65 24.84 -2.47 6.61
C LEU A 65 23.43 -2.46 7.20
N ASN A 66 22.69 -1.36 7.08
CA ASN A 66 21.32 -1.25 7.58
C ASN A 66 20.25 -1.88 6.66
N GLN A 67 20.63 -2.37 5.47
CA GLN A 67 19.73 -3.15 4.63
C GLN A 67 19.69 -4.62 5.07
N ASN A 68 18.70 -4.94 5.90
CA ASN A 68 18.46 -6.30 6.39
C ASN A 68 17.86 -7.28 5.34
N SER A 69 17.91 -6.98 4.03
CA SER A 69 17.08 -7.68 3.03
C SER A 69 17.73 -8.84 2.27
N PHE A 70 19.04 -9.10 2.41
CA PHE A 70 19.74 -10.00 1.46
C PHE A 70 19.31 -11.48 1.45
N TYR A 71 18.66 -11.97 2.51
CA TYR A 71 18.18 -13.36 2.55
C TYR A 71 16.66 -13.53 2.40
N ALA A 72 15.91 -12.43 2.25
CA ALA A 72 14.50 -12.47 1.91
C ALA A 72 14.23 -12.77 0.41
N TYR A 73 15.28 -13.00 -0.40
CA TYR A 73 15.19 -13.16 -1.85
C TYR A 73 14.99 -14.61 -2.35
N ARG A 74 14.72 -15.60 -1.48
CA ARG A 74 14.43 -16.97 -1.95
C ARG A 74 13.16 -17.03 -2.82
N ALA A 75 12.14 -16.22 -2.51
CA ALA A 75 10.84 -16.20 -3.20
C ALA A 75 10.46 -14.84 -3.81
N LYS A 76 11.40 -13.88 -3.92
CA LYS A 76 11.11 -12.54 -4.49
C LYS A 76 11.36 -12.48 -5.99
N ASN A 77 10.54 -11.71 -6.69
CA ASN A 77 10.69 -11.43 -8.11
C ASN A 77 11.74 -10.34 -8.36
N TYR A 78 12.25 -10.23 -9.59
CA TYR A 78 13.21 -9.19 -9.96
C TYR A 78 12.61 -7.77 -9.78
N GLY A 79 11.31 -7.60 -10.01
CA GLY A 79 10.60 -6.34 -9.80
C GLY A 79 10.62 -5.84 -8.34
N ASP A 80 10.65 -6.77 -7.38
CA ASP A 80 10.71 -6.43 -5.95
C ASP A 80 12.07 -5.84 -5.53
N MET A 81 13.08 -5.92 -6.39
CA MET A 81 14.43 -5.38 -6.15
C MET A 81 14.56 -3.93 -6.58
N ILE A 82 13.69 -3.44 -7.48
CA ILE A 82 13.76 -2.08 -8.00
C ILE A 82 13.60 -1.06 -6.88
N LYS A 83 12.55 -1.22 -6.05
CA LYS A 83 12.24 -0.25 -4.98
C LYS A 83 13.35 -0.15 -3.92
N PRO A 84 13.87 -1.26 -3.34
CA PRO A 84 14.96 -1.17 -2.37
C PRO A 84 16.23 -0.52 -2.91
N VAL A 85 16.62 -0.84 -4.15
CA VAL A 85 17.82 -0.26 -4.78
C VAL A 85 17.60 1.23 -5.07
N ALA A 86 16.46 1.61 -5.65
CA ALA A 86 16.14 3.01 -5.90
C ALA A 86 16.14 3.85 -4.60
N ILE A 87 15.53 3.33 -3.53
CA ILE A 87 15.53 4.01 -2.23
C ILE A 87 16.95 4.15 -1.66
N MET A 88 17.81 3.14 -1.84
CA MET A 88 19.20 3.19 -1.40
C MET A 88 19.97 4.32 -2.10
N VAL A 89 19.91 4.35 -3.43
CA VAL A 89 20.62 5.32 -4.27
C VAL A 89 20.13 6.74 -3.97
N LEU A 90 18.81 6.93 -3.85
CA LEU A 90 18.21 8.23 -3.54
C LEU A 90 18.59 8.71 -2.13
N LYS A 91 18.62 7.83 -1.13
CA LYS A 91 19.08 8.19 0.23
C LYS A 91 20.57 8.51 0.25
N GLY A 92 21.38 7.70 -0.44
CA GLY A 92 22.82 7.89 -0.55
C GLY A 92 23.16 9.24 -1.17
N ILE A 93 22.55 9.56 -2.31
CA ILE A 93 22.81 10.84 -2.97
C ILE A 93 22.31 12.03 -2.14
N SER A 94 21.16 11.90 -1.47
CA SER A 94 20.64 12.97 -0.62
C SER A 94 21.64 13.30 0.49
N LEU A 95 22.18 12.28 1.17
CA LEU A 95 23.19 12.46 2.22
C LEU A 95 24.50 13.02 1.66
N PHE A 96 24.92 12.56 0.48
CA PHE A 96 26.12 13.05 -0.19
C PHE A 96 26.01 14.53 -0.59
N LEU A 97 24.87 14.95 -1.14
CA LEU A 97 24.62 16.35 -1.50
C LEU A 97 24.53 17.25 -0.25
N THR A 98 23.91 16.76 0.83
CA THR A 98 23.90 17.46 2.12
C THR A 98 25.32 17.65 2.67
N TRP A 99 26.18 16.63 2.56
CA TRP A 99 27.58 16.74 2.94
C TRP A 99 28.33 17.77 2.11
N ILE A 100 28.23 17.74 0.79
CA ILE A 100 28.89 18.71 -0.10
C ILE A 100 28.48 20.14 0.26
N PHE A 101 27.18 20.35 0.47
CA PHE A 101 26.63 21.65 0.87
C PHE A 101 27.19 22.11 2.22
N ALA A 102 27.22 21.22 3.22
CA ALA A 102 27.75 21.52 4.55
C ALA A 102 29.27 21.77 4.55
N ALA A 103 30.01 21.09 3.67
CA ALA A 103 31.45 21.25 3.49
C ALA A 103 31.83 22.54 2.74
N GLY A 104 30.85 23.38 2.35
CA GLY A 104 31.07 24.61 1.60
C GLY A 104 31.65 24.39 0.20
N SER A 105 31.57 23.16 -0.31
CA SER A 105 32.07 22.80 -1.63
C SER A 105 31.07 23.18 -2.72
N HIS A 106 31.57 23.49 -3.92
CA HIS A 106 30.70 23.76 -5.06
C HIS A 106 29.84 22.53 -5.39
N LEU A 107 28.53 22.76 -5.54
CA LEU A 107 27.59 21.70 -5.90
C LEU A 107 27.93 21.14 -7.29
N PRO A 108 27.95 19.80 -7.45
CA PRO A 108 28.16 19.18 -8.74
C PRO A 108 27.11 19.63 -9.75
N GLY A 109 27.49 19.69 -11.03
CA GLY A 109 26.56 20.01 -12.12
C GLY A 109 25.38 19.03 -12.17
N ARG A 110 24.20 19.51 -12.61
CA ARG A 110 22.98 18.67 -12.71
C ARG A 110 23.17 17.42 -13.56
N LEU A 111 23.96 17.54 -14.63
CA LEU A 111 24.30 16.42 -15.51
C LEU A 111 25.12 15.34 -14.78
N PHE A 112 25.98 15.74 -13.82
CA PHE A 112 26.78 14.82 -13.00
C PHE A 112 25.91 14.04 -12.04
N ILE A 113 25.03 14.74 -11.36
CA ILE A 113 24.07 14.12 -10.44
C ILE A 113 23.22 13.10 -11.20
N ALA A 114 22.72 13.46 -12.39
CA ALA A 114 21.90 12.57 -13.22
C ALA A 114 22.67 11.35 -13.74
N SER A 115 23.90 11.54 -14.26
CA SER A 115 24.72 10.44 -14.77
C SER A 115 25.17 9.50 -13.65
N PHE A 116 25.60 10.04 -12.50
CA PHE A 116 25.96 9.26 -11.32
C PHE A 116 24.77 8.44 -10.82
N LEU A 117 23.58 9.04 -10.68
CA LEU A 117 22.37 8.34 -10.27
C LEU A 117 22.03 7.17 -11.20
N ALA A 118 22.08 7.41 -12.51
CA ALA A 118 21.75 6.39 -13.50
C ALA A 118 22.76 5.23 -13.47
N LEU A 119 24.06 5.54 -13.41
CA LEU A 119 25.13 4.56 -13.38
C LEU A 119 25.15 3.76 -12.07
N ASP A 120 25.03 4.41 -10.92
CA ASP A 120 25.02 3.74 -9.61
C ASP A 120 23.80 2.79 -9.51
N PHE A 121 22.61 3.27 -9.91
CA PHE A 121 21.42 2.42 -9.97
C PHE A 121 21.62 1.23 -10.90
N ALA A 122 22.12 1.44 -12.12
CA ALA A 122 22.31 0.38 -13.09
C ALA A 122 23.33 -0.67 -12.62
N LEU A 123 24.46 -0.25 -12.07
CA LEU A 123 25.50 -1.15 -11.57
C LEU A 123 25.03 -1.96 -10.36
N LEU A 124 24.45 -1.30 -9.35
CA LEU A 124 23.93 -1.97 -8.16
C LEU A 124 22.80 -2.93 -8.53
N PHE A 125 21.84 -2.51 -9.37
CA PHE A 125 20.75 -3.38 -9.82
C PHE A 125 21.28 -4.59 -10.60
N SER A 126 22.24 -4.38 -11.51
CA SER A 126 22.86 -5.47 -12.27
C SER A 126 23.57 -6.48 -11.39
N LEU A 127 24.33 -6.02 -10.38
CA LEU A 127 24.96 -6.89 -9.40
C LEU A 127 23.91 -7.70 -8.63
N ARG A 128 22.81 -7.09 -8.17
CA ARG A 128 21.73 -7.80 -7.47
C ARG A 128 21.13 -8.89 -8.35
N VAL A 129 20.82 -8.57 -9.61
CA VAL A 129 20.28 -9.54 -10.57
C VAL A 129 21.27 -10.67 -10.80
N LEU A 130 22.56 -10.38 -10.99
CA LEU A 130 23.60 -11.38 -11.20
C LEU A 130 23.75 -12.31 -10.00
N VAL A 131 23.82 -11.76 -8.78
CA VAL A 131 23.94 -12.56 -7.55
C VAL A 131 22.69 -13.42 -7.36
N VAL A 132 21.49 -12.90 -7.62
CA VAL A 132 20.26 -13.69 -7.52
C VAL A 132 20.22 -14.78 -8.58
N LYS A 133 20.58 -14.49 -9.84
CA LYS A 133 20.68 -15.51 -10.90
C LYS A 133 21.66 -16.61 -10.52
N PHE A 134 22.85 -16.25 -10.03
CA PHE A 134 23.86 -17.19 -9.57
C PHE A 134 23.36 -18.05 -8.40
N LEU A 135 22.71 -17.44 -7.41
CA LEU A 135 22.13 -18.15 -6.27
C LEU A 135 20.99 -19.09 -6.69
N ARG A 136 20.10 -18.65 -7.58
CA ARG A 136 19.00 -19.46 -8.14
C ARG A 136 19.55 -20.67 -8.90
N PHE A 137 20.54 -20.45 -9.76
CA PHE A 137 21.22 -21.52 -10.49
C PHE A 137 21.92 -22.52 -9.58
N SER A 138 22.63 -22.03 -8.57
CA SER A 138 23.30 -22.87 -7.56
C SER A 138 22.29 -23.72 -6.76
N ARG A 139 21.15 -23.12 -6.40
CA ARG A 139 20.03 -23.77 -5.70
C ARG A 139 19.31 -24.81 -6.52
N ALA A 140 19.04 -24.54 -7.80
CA ALA A 140 18.45 -25.50 -8.73
C ALA A 140 19.32 -26.76 -8.87
N ARG A 141 20.65 -26.62 -8.77
CA ARG A 141 21.61 -27.74 -8.74
C ARG A 141 21.76 -28.42 -7.38
N GLY A 142 20.93 -28.08 -6.40
CA GLY A 142 20.93 -28.71 -5.07
C GLY A 142 21.93 -28.15 -4.06
N LYS A 143 22.63 -27.05 -4.37
CA LYS A 143 23.54 -26.38 -3.42
C LYS A 143 22.77 -25.31 -2.63
N ASN A 144 23.16 -25.02 -1.39
CA ASN A 144 22.49 -24.01 -0.54
C ASN A 144 20.99 -24.30 -0.27
N CYS A 145 20.61 -25.58 -0.27
CA CYS A 145 19.23 -26.00 -0.01
C CYS A 145 18.91 -25.95 1.49
N GLN A 146 17.72 -25.47 1.83
CA GLN A 146 17.15 -25.60 3.16
C GLN A 146 16.33 -26.88 3.23
N GLN A 147 16.55 -27.69 4.26
CA GLN A 147 15.79 -28.91 4.49
C GLN A 147 14.60 -28.59 5.38
N ILE A 148 13.39 -28.90 4.91
CA ILE A 148 12.17 -28.62 5.65
C ILE A 148 11.34 -29.88 5.86
N ILE A 149 10.61 -29.90 6.96
CA ILE A 149 9.52 -30.85 7.22
C ILE A 149 8.21 -30.08 7.20
N VAL A 150 7.19 -30.62 6.55
CA VAL A 150 5.85 -30.03 6.52
C VAL A 150 4.94 -30.83 7.44
N VAL A 151 4.26 -30.16 8.37
CA VAL A 151 3.29 -30.76 9.29
C VAL A 151 1.88 -30.44 8.81
N GLY A 152 1.09 -31.47 8.53
CA GLY A 152 -0.32 -31.38 8.11
C GLY A 152 -0.58 -31.85 6.67
N LYS A 153 -1.85 -32.14 6.37
CA LYS A 153 -2.34 -32.66 5.08
C LYS A 153 -3.36 -31.78 4.34
N GLY A 154 -3.69 -30.62 4.92
CA GLY A 154 -4.72 -29.71 4.43
C GLY A 154 -4.34 -29.00 3.12
N VAL A 155 -5.26 -28.19 2.61
CA VAL A 155 -5.08 -27.39 1.39
C VAL A 155 -3.82 -26.50 1.47
N ILE A 156 -3.57 -25.91 2.63
CA ILE A 156 -2.39 -25.07 2.89
C ILE A 156 -1.08 -25.88 2.75
N ALA A 157 -1.05 -27.11 3.28
CA ALA A 157 0.11 -27.99 3.21
C ALA A 157 0.40 -28.39 1.75
N ARG A 158 -0.65 -28.76 0.99
CA ARG A 158 -0.51 -29.11 -0.42
C ARG A 158 -0.04 -27.93 -1.25
N LYS A 159 -0.64 -26.76 -1.06
CA LYS A 159 -0.25 -25.52 -1.75
C LYS A 159 1.22 -25.17 -1.53
N ILE A 160 1.73 -25.22 -0.30
CA ILE A 160 3.15 -24.93 -0.07
C ILE A 160 4.07 -26.01 -0.65
N ILE A 161 3.66 -27.28 -0.64
CA ILE A 161 4.41 -28.35 -1.29
C ILE A 161 4.47 -28.11 -2.80
N ASP A 162 3.35 -27.73 -3.42
CA ASP A 162 3.25 -27.41 -4.83
C ASP A 162 4.15 -26.23 -5.19
N ASP A 163 4.00 -25.12 -4.47
CA ASP A 163 4.81 -23.91 -4.64
C ASP A 163 6.32 -24.21 -4.57
N ILE A 164 6.76 -25.04 -3.62
CA ILE A 164 8.17 -25.41 -3.48
C ILE A 164 8.64 -26.35 -4.60
N LYS A 165 7.81 -27.32 -5.01
CA LYS A 165 8.15 -28.27 -6.07
C LYS A 165 8.22 -27.59 -7.44
N ASP A 166 7.31 -26.65 -7.68
CA ASP A 166 7.22 -25.92 -8.95
C ASP A 166 8.31 -24.82 -9.05
N ASN A 167 8.98 -24.47 -7.94
CA ASN A 167 10.07 -23.47 -7.91
C ASN A 167 11.39 -24.01 -7.30
N PRO A 168 12.12 -24.91 -7.98
CA PRO A 168 13.39 -25.47 -7.48
C PRO A 168 14.46 -24.43 -7.12
N GLU A 169 14.43 -23.25 -7.74
CA GLU A 169 15.36 -22.14 -7.52
C GLU A 169 15.26 -21.50 -6.12
N TRP A 170 14.17 -21.76 -5.39
CA TRP A 170 14.04 -21.36 -3.99
C TRP A 170 15.05 -22.09 -3.10
N GLY A 171 15.55 -23.24 -3.58
CA GLY A 171 16.50 -24.08 -2.87
C GLY A 171 15.91 -24.60 -1.57
N VAL A 172 14.68 -25.11 -1.63
CA VAL A 172 14.00 -25.71 -0.48
C VAL A 172 13.77 -27.18 -0.83
N ARG A 173 14.16 -28.08 0.08
CA ARG A 173 13.97 -29.52 -0.08
C ARG A 173 13.08 -30.02 1.04
N ILE A 174 11.97 -30.64 0.66
CA ILE A 174 11.03 -31.22 1.60
C ILE A 174 11.50 -32.63 1.90
N ARG A 175 11.88 -32.88 3.16
CA ARG A 175 12.35 -34.20 3.61
C ARG A 175 11.21 -35.18 3.82
N GLY A 176 10.06 -34.68 4.25
CA GLY A 176 8.87 -35.48 4.44
C GLY A 176 7.74 -34.69 5.04
N ILE A 177 6.60 -35.36 5.12
CA ILE A 177 5.36 -34.83 5.69
C ILE A 177 5.10 -35.54 7.02
N LEU A 178 4.67 -34.78 8.03
CA LEU A 178 4.16 -35.32 9.29
C LEU A 178 2.65 -35.11 9.36
N ASP A 179 1.91 -36.14 9.73
CA ASP A 179 0.49 -36.01 10.04
C ASP A 179 0.28 -35.70 11.53
N VAL A 180 -0.80 -34.99 11.82
CA VAL A 180 -1.24 -34.58 13.16
C VAL A 180 -2.26 -35.57 13.72
N GLU A 181 -2.98 -36.27 12.85
CA GLU A 181 -3.95 -37.29 13.21
C GLU A 181 -3.36 -38.69 13.10
N ASP A 182 -3.86 -39.60 13.93
CA ASP A 182 -3.52 -41.03 13.88
C ASP A 182 -4.39 -41.72 12.83
N PHE A 183 -3.88 -41.83 11.61
CA PHE A 183 -4.47 -42.67 10.56
C PHE A 183 -3.53 -43.82 10.19
N ASP A 184 -4.10 -44.93 9.75
CA ASP A 184 -3.39 -46.20 9.52
C ASP A 184 -2.62 -46.26 8.19
N GLN A 185 -2.88 -45.39 7.22
CA GLN A 185 -2.18 -45.39 5.93
C GLN A 185 -1.20 -44.24 5.78
N LEU A 186 0.07 -44.61 5.54
CA LEU A 186 1.10 -43.69 5.05
C LEU A 186 0.70 -43.16 3.68
N TRP A 187 0.57 -41.84 3.56
CA TRP A 187 0.26 -41.20 2.28
C TRP A 187 1.50 -40.54 1.67
N ARG A 188 1.44 -40.29 0.36
CA ARG A 188 2.45 -39.58 -0.41
C ARG A 188 1.80 -38.43 -1.17
N TYR A 189 2.52 -37.32 -1.33
CA TYR A 189 2.09 -36.19 -2.15
C TYR A 189 3.26 -35.66 -2.98
N ARG A 190 3.12 -35.63 -4.32
CA ARG A 190 4.18 -35.23 -5.28
C ARG A 190 5.55 -35.83 -4.96
N ASP A 191 5.55 -37.16 -4.77
CA ASP A 191 6.71 -37.99 -4.45
C ASP A 191 7.38 -37.71 -3.09
N ILE A 192 6.73 -36.94 -2.21
CA ILE A 192 7.19 -36.72 -0.85
C ILE A 192 6.51 -37.73 0.07
N PRO A 193 7.27 -38.55 0.80
CA PRO A 193 6.70 -39.51 1.75
C PRO A 193 6.22 -38.82 3.02
N GLN A 194 5.14 -39.36 3.59
CA GLN A 194 4.90 -39.19 5.02
C GLN A 194 6.00 -39.95 5.78
N ILE A 195 6.75 -39.22 6.60
CA ILE A 195 7.92 -39.76 7.35
C ILE A 195 7.57 -40.14 8.78
N GLY A 196 6.37 -39.79 9.26
CA GLY A 196 5.90 -40.16 10.58
C GLY A 196 4.74 -39.31 11.07
N ARG A 197 4.53 -39.34 12.38
CA ARG A 197 3.51 -38.57 13.10
C ARG A 197 4.13 -37.40 13.85
N LEU A 198 3.29 -36.44 14.24
CA LEU A 198 3.73 -35.27 15.03
C LEU A 198 4.42 -35.67 16.34
N GLN A 199 4.01 -36.75 17.00
CA GLN A 199 4.68 -37.21 18.23
C GLN A 199 6.11 -37.70 17.99
N GLN A 200 6.42 -38.15 16.77
CA GLN A 200 7.76 -38.63 16.37
C GLN A 200 8.65 -37.49 15.87
N LEU A 201 8.17 -36.24 15.94
CA LEU A 201 8.96 -35.06 15.58
C LEU A 201 10.33 -35.01 16.28
N PRO A 202 10.48 -35.31 17.60
CA PRO A 202 11.80 -35.29 18.24
C PRO A 202 12.79 -36.22 17.56
N ASP A 203 12.41 -37.49 17.37
CA ASP A 203 13.26 -38.52 16.80
C ASP A 203 13.63 -38.20 15.35
N ILE A 204 12.67 -37.71 14.58
CA ILE A 204 12.86 -37.34 13.18
C ILE A 204 13.78 -36.13 13.05
N VAL A 205 13.65 -35.14 13.93
CA VAL A 205 14.53 -33.96 13.93
C VAL A 205 15.94 -34.30 14.42
N GLN A 206 16.10 -35.26 15.34
CA GLN A 206 17.42 -35.73 15.78
C GLN A 206 18.15 -36.52 14.68
N CYS A 207 17.44 -37.40 13.97
CA CYS A 207 18.02 -38.28 12.96
C CYS A 207 18.23 -37.59 11.59
N ASN A 208 17.61 -36.43 11.35
CA ASN A 208 17.68 -35.73 10.07
C ASN A 208 18.25 -34.32 10.21
N GLN A 209 19.00 -33.87 9.21
CA GLN A 209 19.38 -32.46 9.09
C GLN A 209 18.16 -31.65 8.63
N VAL A 210 17.47 -31.01 9.58
CA VAL A 210 16.27 -30.19 9.35
C VAL A 210 16.57 -28.74 9.72
N ASP A 211 16.35 -27.81 8.78
CA ASP A 211 16.51 -26.38 9.02
C ASP A 211 15.22 -25.73 9.55
N TYR A 212 14.06 -26.19 9.05
CA TYR A 212 12.75 -25.65 9.41
C TYR A 212 11.68 -26.75 9.54
N VAL A 213 10.77 -26.54 10.48
CA VAL A 213 9.52 -27.30 10.57
C VAL A 213 8.37 -26.36 10.27
N VAL A 214 7.65 -26.62 9.19
CA VAL A 214 6.56 -25.78 8.70
C VAL A 214 5.23 -26.39 9.11
N PHE A 215 4.53 -25.72 10.00
CA PHE A 215 3.22 -26.10 10.51
C PHE A 215 2.12 -25.50 9.62
N ALA A 216 1.57 -26.31 8.72
CA ALA A 216 0.41 -25.94 7.92
C ALA A 216 -0.85 -26.15 8.74
N ALA A 217 -1.23 -25.11 9.48
CA ALA A 217 -2.20 -25.22 10.56
C ALA A 217 -3.65 -25.30 10.09
N ASN A 218 -4.42 -26.14 10.80
CA ASN A 218 -5.86 -26.03 10.91
C ASN A 218 -6.17 -25.63 12.36
N ARG A 219 -7.20 -24.79 12.59
CA ARG A 219 -7.61 -24.30 13.91
C ARG A 219 -7.77 -25.41 14.95
N LYS A 220 -8.15 -26.62 14.52
CA LYS A 220 -8.35 -27.81 15.36
C LYS A 220 -7.07 -28.31 16.08
N TYR A 221 -5.87 -27.96 15.59
CA TYR A 221 -4.61 -28.55 16.07
C TYR A 221 -3.65 -27.55 16.73
N LEU A 222 -4.13 -26.35 17.06
CA LEU A 222 -3.29 -25.29 17.62
C LEU A 222 -2.59 -25.70 18.92
N ASP A 223 -3.28 -26.40 19.82
CA ASP A 223 -2.71 -26.83 21.11
C ASP A 223 -1.57 -27.83 20.89
N ARG A 224 -1.76 -28.81 20.00
CA ARG A 224 -0.70 -29.77 19.63
C ARG A 224 0.49 -29.10 18.93
N PHE A 225 0.23 -28.02 18.21
CA PHE A 225 1.30 -27.25 17.56
C PHE A 225 2.12 -26.45 18.55
N GLN A 226 1.53 -25.96 19.64
CA GLN A 226 2.28 -25.27 20.68
C GLN A 226 3.36 -26.17 21.29
N GLU A 227 3.02 -27.42 21.62
CA GLU A 227 3.96 -28.42 22.14
C GLU A 227 5.10 -28.70 21.12
N ALA A 228 4.74 -28.93 19.86
CA ALA A 228 5.71 -29.20 18.80
C ALA A 228 6.60 -28.00 18.47
N VAL A 229 6.07 -26.78 18.54
CA VAL A 229 6.84 -25.54 18.37
C VAL A 229 7.83 -25.36 19.52
N SER A 230 7.40 -25.61 20.76
CA SER A 230 8.29 -25.58 21.94
C SER A 230 9.39 -26.63 21.84
N LEU A 231 9.09 -27.82 21.32
CA LEU A 231 10.10 -28.84 21.03
C LEU A 231 11.12 -28.35 20.01
N CYS A 232 10.66 -27.82 18.87
CA CYS A 232 11.54 -27.25 17.84
C CYS A 232 12.45 -26.16 18.43
N GLU A 233 11.90 -25.26 19.24
CA GLU A 233 12.65 -24.22 19.94
C GLU A 233 13.75 -24.81 20.84
N LYS A 234 13.41 -25.78 21.69
CA LYS A 234 14.38 -26.49 22.56
C LYS A 234 15.48 -27.19 21.76
N MET A 235 15.17 -27.67 20.57
CA MET A 235 16.12 -28.35 19.68
C MET A 235 16.90 -27.38 18.76
N GLY A 236 16.65 -26.07 18.85
CA GLY A 236 17.30 -25.06 18.00
C GLY A 236 16.85 -25.08 16.53
N VAL A 237 15.74 -25.74 16.23
CA VAL A 237 15.16 -25.82 14.88
C VAL A 237 14.10 -24.73 14.72
N LYS A 238 14.11 -24.06 13.56
CA LYS A 238 13.19 -22.95 13.30
C LYS A 238 11.78 -23.49 13.02
N ALA A 239 10.83 -23.21 13.89
CA ALA A 239 9.42 -23.48 13.65
C ALA A 239 8.77 -22.33 12.87
N CYS A 240 8.07 -22.65 11.78
CA CYS A 240 7.27 -21.71 11.01
C CYS A 240 5.81 -22.13 11.04
N VAL A 241 4.93 -21.34 11.65
CA VAL A 241 3.49 -21.59 11.63
C VAL A 241 2.87 -20.82 10.48
N LEU A 242 2.23 -21.53 9.54
CA LEU A 242 1.45 -20.91 8.47
C LEU A 242 0.09 -20.55 9.04
N THR A 243 -0.18 -19.24 9.12
CA THR A 243 -1.32 -18.68 9.85
C THR A 243 -2.50 -18.30 8.96
N ASP A 244 -2.65 -18.95 7.81
CA ASP A 244 -3.82 -18.77 6.93
C ASP A 244 -5.04 -19.49 7.53
N PHE A 245 -5.41 -19.11 8.76
CA PHE A 245 -6.49 -19.73 9.54
C PHE A 245 -7.87 -19.37 9.00
N PHE A 246 -7.98 -18.24 8.32
CA PHE A 246 -9.24 -17.66 7.88
C PHE A 246 -9.17 -17.40 6.38
N ASN A 247 -9.90 -18.20 5.60
CA ASN A 247 -10.12 -17.95 4.17
C ASN A 247 -11.10 -16.77 4.01
N LEU A 248 -10.62 -15.55 4.28
CA LEU A 248 -11.44 -14.33 4.23
C LEU A 248 -11.49 -13.80 2.79
N GLU A 249 -12.70 -13.55 2.28
CA GLU A 249 -12.90 -13.01 0.92
C GLU A 249 -12.28 -11.61 0.73
N TYR A 250 -12.06 -10.88 1.82
CA TYR A 250 -11.84 -9.43 1.76
C TYR A 250 -10.60 -8.95 2.50
N ALA A 251 -10.21 -9.56 3.61
CA ALA A 251 -9.15 -9.01 4.46
C ALA A 251 -7.78 -9.56 4.07
N GLU A 252 -6.77 -8.70 4.03
CA GLU A 252 -5.37 -9.13 3.94
C GLU A 252 -4.83 -9.35 5.35
N MET A 253 -4.05 -10.43 5.52
CA MET A 253 -3.37 -10.74 6.76
C MET A 253 -2.07 -9.93 6.87
N GLN A 254 -1.91 -9.17 7.94
CA GLN A 254 -0.70 -8.42 8.21
C GLN A 254 -0.16 -8.75 9.60
N ALA A 255 1.14 -8.99 9.69
CA ALA A 255 1.82 -9.00 10.98
C ALA A 255 1.87 -7.55 11.50
N GLY A 256 1.25 -7.32 12.65
CA GLY A 256 1.14 -6.02 13.27
C GLY A 256 1.32 -6.11 14.77
N GLU A 257 0.96 -5.03 15.43
CA GLU A 257 1.04 -4.89 16.88
C GLU A 257 -0.29 -4.29 17.36
N PHE A 258 -0.87 -4.90 18.39
CA PHE A 258 -2.06 -4.39 19.05
C PHE A 258 -1.74 -4.18 20.53
N LEU A 259 -1.73 -2.92 20.98
CA LEU A 259 -1.42 -2.54 22.37
C LEU A 259 -0.11 -3.16 22.89
N PHE A 260 0.97 -2.97 22.14
CA PHE A 260 2.30 -3.50 22.46
C PHE A 260 2.44 -5.03 22.44
N ARG A 261 1.48 -5.72 21.79
CA ARG A 261 1.51 -7.17 21.63
C ARG A 261 1.57 -7.54 20.15
N PRO A 262 2.41 -8.50 19.76
CA PRO A 262 2.42 -9.00 18.39
C PRO A 262 1.03 -9.56 18.07
N ALA A 263 0.46 -9.11 16.97
CA ALA A 263 -0.89 -9.46 16.56
C ALA A 263 -0.93 -9.75 15.06
N ILE A 264 -1.82 -10.64 14.67
CA ILE A 264 -2.19 -10.83 13.27
C ILE A 264 -3.43 -9.97 13.02
N VAL A 265 -3.26 -8.90 12.25
CA VAL A 265 -4.33 -7.96 11.94
C VAL A 265 -4.89 -8.31 10.57
N TYR A 266 -6.20 -8.53 10.50
CA TYR A 266 -6.92 -8.71 9.25
C TYR A 266 -7.56 -7.39 8.87
N SER A 267 -7.02 -6.74 7.83
CA SER A 267 -7.56 -5.49 7.31
C SER A 267 -7.53 -5.50 5.78
N ARG A 268 -8.59 -4.99 5.15
CA ARG A 268 -8.61 -4.76 3.71
C ARG A 268 -8.10 -3.37 3.34
N VAL A 269 -8.27 -2.39 4.24
CA VAL A 269 -7.78 -1.05 3.98
C VAL A 269 -6.27 -1.11 4.06
N ARG A 270 -5.62 -0.93 2.92
CA ARG A 270 -4.18 -0.89 2.83
C ARG A 270 -3.69 0.34 3.59
N GLU A 271 -3.29 0.14 4.84
CA GLU A 271 -2.77 1.19 5.72
C GLU A 271 -1.35 1.59 5.32
N ASP A 272 -1.20 2.13 4.11
CA ASP A 272 0.01 2.85 3.76
C ASP A 272 0.01 4.19 4.51
N ARG A 273 0.65 4.19 5.68
CA ARG A 273 0.77 5.37 6.56
C ARG A 273 1.32 6.58 5.81
N ALA A 274 2.30 6.37 4.91
CA ALA A 274 2.89 7.46 4.15
C ALA A 274 1.90 8.04 3.14
N SER A 275 1.24 7.19 2.34
CA SER A 275 0.25 7.65 1.37
C SER A 275 -0.96 8.32 2.04
N ASN A 276 -1.44 7.78 3.17
CA ASN A 276 -2.52 8.38 3.95
C ASN A 276 -2.13 9.75 4.53
N PHE A 277 -0.89 9.89 5.00
CA PHE A 277 -0.37 11.18 5.47
C PHE A 277 -0.31 12.19 4.33
N VAL A 278 0.26 11.81 3.18
CA VAL A 278 0.33 12.66 1.98
C VAL A 278 -1.06 13.10 1.54
N LYS A 279 -2.03 12.18 1.47
CA LYS A 279 -3.43 12.50 1.16
C LYS A 279 -4.02 13.51 2.15
N ALA A 280 -3.84 13.28 3.45
CA ALA A 280 -4.39 14.17 4.47
C ALA A 280 -3.82 15.60 4.41
N VAL A 281 -2.52 15.73 4.12
CA VAL A 281 -1.87 17.04 3.94
C VAL A 281 -2.38 17.71 2.66
N PHE A 282 -2.38 16.97 1.54
CA PHE A 282 -2.89 17.46 0.26
C PHE A 282 -4.33 17.97 0.39
N ASP A 283 -5.22 17.17 0.97
CA ASP A 283 -6.64 17.51 1.14
C ASP A 283 -6.81 18.83 1.89
N ARG A 284 -6.13 19.02 3.02
CA ARG A 284 -6.26 20.24 3.83
C ARG A 284 -5.67 21.46 3.14
N VAL A 285 -4.49 21.33 2.53
CA VAL A 285 -3.81 22.45 1.85
C VAL A 285 -4.60 22.87 0.62
N ALA A 286 -4.93 21.92 -0.25
CA ALA A 286 -5.69 22.20 -1.47
C ALA A 286 -7.10 22.73 -1.14
N ALA A 287 -7.79 22.19 -0.14
CA ALA A 287 -9.10 22.73 0.27
C ALA A 287 -8.99 24.14 0.82
N SER A 288 -7.95 24.45 1.60
CA SER A 288 -7.73 25.81 2.12
C SER A 288 -7.47 26.82 0.99
N VAL A 289 -6.67 26.43 -0.02
CA VAL A 289 -6.41 27.27 -1.20
C VAL A 289 -7.68 27.47 -2.01
N VAL A 290 -8.42 26.40 -2.32
CA VAL A 290 -9.67 26.49 -3.08
C VAL A 290 -10.72 27.32 -2.33
N LEU A 291 -10.83 27.16 -1.00
CA LEU A 291 -11.73 27.94 -0.18
C LEU A 291 -11.40 29.44 -0.21
N LEU A 292 -10.11 29.79 -0.14
CA LEU A 292 -9.66 31.18 -0.23
C LEU A 292 -10.00 31.79 -1.60
N LEU A 293 -9.73 31.06 -2.69
CA LEU A 293 -10.02 31.50 -4.05
C LEU A 293 -11.53 31.57 -4.34
N ALA A 294 -12.31 30.65 -3.77
CA ALA A 294 -13.75 30.60 -3.95
C ALA A 294 -14.52 31.56 -3.02
N SER A 295 -13.88 32.16 -2.01
CA SER A 295 -14.58 33.00 -1.03
C SER A 295 -15.36 34.19 -1.61
N PRO A 296 -14.89 34.92 -2.66
CA PRO A 296 -15.66 36.01 -3.24
C PRO A 296 -16.94 35.51 -3.91
N VAL A 297 -16.84 34.38 -4.60
CA VAL A 297 -17.97 33.72 -5.26
C VAL A 297 -18.96 33.17 -4.23
N MET A 298 -18.46 32.58 -3.15
CA MET A 298 -19.28 32.09 -2.03
C MET A 298 -20.04 33.24 -1.34
N ALA A 299 -19.40 34.41 -1.18
CA ALA A 299 -20.06 35.60 -0.63
C ALA A 299 -21.18 36.12 -1.55
N LEU A 300 -20.96 36.12 -2.87
CA LEU A 300 -21.99 36.49 -3.83
C LEU A 300 -23.18 35.50 -3.80
N VAL A 301 -22.91 34.20 -3.77
CA VAL A 301 -23.95 33.16 -3.64
C VAL A 301 -24.73 33.33 -2.34
N ALA A 302 -24.04 33.62 -1.23
CA ALA A 302 -24.68 33.88 0.06
C ALA A 302 -25.65 35.06 0.00
N LEU A 303 -25.25 36.16 -0.64
CA LEU A 303 -26.09 37.33 -0.86
C LEU A 303 -27.31 37.00 -1.73
N LEU A 304 -27.10 36.30 -2.84
CA LEU A 304 -28.18 35.89 -3.75
C LEU A 304 -29.22 35.00 -3.06
N ILE A 305 -28.79 34.05 -2.23
CA ILE A 305 -29.71 33.21 -1.44
C ILE A 305 -30.50 34.09 -0.47
N LYS A 306 -29.86 35.06 0.20
CA LYS A 306 -30.51 35.91 1.20
C LYS A 306 -31.57 36.83 0.59
N ILE A 307 -31.33 37.34 -0.63
CA ILE A 307 -32.27 38.20 -1.35
C ILE A 307 -33.43 37.40 -1.95
N THR A 308 -33.16 36.20 -2.48
CA THR A 308 -34.17 35.42 -3.22
C THR A 308 -34.99 34.47 -2.36
N SER A 309 -34.52 34.14 -1.17
CA SER A 309 -35.14 33.16 -0.30
C SER A 309 -34.95 33.56 1.16
N GLY A 310 -36.03 33.89 1.88
CA GLY A 310 -35.97 34.18 3.32
C GLY A 310 -35.40 33.00 4.12
N GLY A 311 -34.44 33.24 5.03
CA GLY A 311 -33.86 32.22 5.93
C GLY A 311 -32.31 32.10 5.90
N PRO A 312 -31.73 30.99 6.39
CA PRO A 312 -30.28 30.80 6.51
C PRO A 312 -29.60 30.49 5.16
N VAL A 313 -28.38 30.99 4.99
CA VAL A 313 -27.56 30.78 3.77
C VAL A 313 -27.04 29.34 3.70
N PHE A 314 -26.50 28.84 4.80
CA PHE A 314 -25.96 27.50 4.88
C PHE A 314 -27.03 26.51 5.37
N PHE A 315 -27.08 25.37 4.72
CA PHE A 315 -27.78 24.19 5.17
C PHE A 315 -26.76 23.20 5.75
N SER A 316 -27.06 22.63 6.91
CA SER A 316 -26.22 21.60 7.52
C SER A 316 -27.02 20.34 7.79
N HIS A 317 -26.46 19.18 7.46
CA HIS A 317 -27.12 17.90 7.67
C HIS A 317 -26.14 16.90 8.29
N GLU A 318 -26.58 16.16 9.31
CA GLU A 318 -25.81 15.07 9.90
C GLU A 318 -25.54 13.96 8.87
N ARG A 319 -24.29 13.50 8.84
CA ARG A 319 -23.78 12.44 7.98
C ARG A 319 -22.85 11.53 8.76
N CYS A 320 -22.70 10.30 8.29
CA CYS A 320 -21.70 9.37 8.81
C CYS A 320 -20.40 9.48 7.99
N GLY A 321 -19.27 9.57 8.69
CA GLY A 321 -17.93 9.58 8.13
C GLY A 321 -17.12 8.35 8.55
N LEU A 322 -15.81 8.55 8.69
CA LEU A 322 -14.86 7.48 9.06
C LEU A 322 -15.28 6.78 10.37
N ASN A 323 -15.31 5.45 10.33
CA ASN A 323 -15.76 4.55 11.40
C ASN A 323 -17.19 4.83 11.87
N GLY A 324 -18.04 5.39 10.99
CA GLY A 324 -19.43 5.73 11.31
C GLY A 324 -19.59 6.97 12.21
N ARG A 325 -18.50 7.69 12.51
CA ARG A 325 -18.56 8.94 13.29
C ARG A 325 -19.44 9.96 12.61
N ARG A 326 -20.30 10.63 13.39
CA ARG A 326 -21.23 11.62 12.84
C ARG A 326 -20.53 12.97 12.70
N PHE A 327 -20.83 13.68 11.61
CA PHE A 327 -20.39 15.05 11.39
C PHE A 327 -21.46 15.85 10.65
N ARG A 328 -21.36 17.19 10.70
CA ARG A 328 -22.29 18.08 10.00
C ARG A 328 -21.74 18.45 8.63
N LEU A 329 -22.38 17.96 7.56
CA LEU A 329 -22.06 18.31 6.19
C LEU A 329 -22.63 19.70 5.87
N PHE A 330 -21.79 20.62 5.38
CA PHE A 330 -22.22 21.97 5.01
C PHE A 330 -22.52 22.08 3.51
N LYS A 331 -23.62 22.73 3.16
CA LYS A 331 -24.00 23.10 1.79
C LYS A 331 -24.62 24.49 1.76
N PHE A 332 -24.72 25.10 0.60
CA PHE A 332 -25.64 26.22 0.43
C PHE A 332 -27.08 25.72 0.39
N ARG A 333 -28.00 26.53 0.93
CA ARG A 333 -29.42 26.20 0.90
C ARG A 333 -29.95 26.34 -0.53
N THR A 334 -30.41 25.23 -1.10
CA THR A 334 -30.99 25.16 -2.45
C THR A 334 -32.49 24.85 -2.47
N MET A 335 -33.07 24.57 -1.30
CA MET A 335 -34.46 24.16 -1.16
C MET A 335 -35.26 25.15 -0.29
N VAL A 336 -36.58 25.12 -0.44
CA VAL A 336 -37.53 25.85 0.41
C VAL A 336 -37.46 25.37 1.87
N GLU A 337 -37.86 26.23 2.81
CA GLU A 337 -37.72 25.97 4.25
C GLU A 337 -38.50 24.73 4.73
N ASN A 338 -39.66 24.45 4.14
CA ASN A 338 -40.50 23.30 4.44
C ASN A 338 -40.17 22.02 3.62
N ALA A 339 -38.97 21.94 3.03
CA ALA A 339 -38.59 20.84 2.14
C ALA A 339 -38.61 19.44 2.79
N GLU A 340 -38.31 19.32 4.10
CA GLU A 340 -38.34 18.03 4.78
C GLU A 340 -39.79 17.53 4.97
N GLN A 341 -40.75 18.42 5.25
CA GLN A 341 -42.18 18.09 5.34
C GLN A 341 -42.73 17.65 3.97
N LEU A 342 -42.27 18.31 2.88
CA LEU A 342 -42.62 17.94 1.51
C LEU A 342 -42.01 16.61 1.07
N LYS A 343 -40.86 16.21 1.64
CA LYS A 343 -40.19 14.94 1.33
C LYS A 343 -41.10 13.74 1.59
N GLU A 344 -41.81 13.74 2.72
CA GLU A 344 -42.70 12.64 3.11
C GLU A 344 -43.82 12.45 2.08
N LYS A 345 -44.39 13.56 1.59
CA LYS A 345 -45.42 13.57 0.55
C LYS A 345 -44.91 13.15 -0.84
N LEU A 346 -43.59 13.19 -1.05
CA LEU A 346 -42.94 12.87 -2.32
C LEU A 346 -42.26 11.50 -2.31
N ARG A 347 -42.38 10.71 -1.23
CA ARG A 347 -41.77 9.36 -1.15
C ARG A 347 -42.16 8.45 -2.31
N SER A 348 -43.40 8.53 -2.79
CA SER A 348 -43.91 7.75 -3.92
C SER A 348 -43.26 8.10 -5.27
N LYS A 349 -42.55 9.23 -5.36
CA LYS A 349 -41.86 9.69 -6.57
C LYS A 349 -40.35 9.38 -6.56
N ASN A 350 -39.87 8.58 -5.61
CA ASN A 350 -38.45 8.23 -5.54
C ASN A 350 -38.01 7.44 -6.78
N GLU A 351 -36.94 7.90 -7.45
CA GLU A 351 -36.41 7.29 -8.67
C GLU A 351 -35.24 6.31 -8.39
N MET A 352 -34.81 6.19 -7.14
CA MET A 352 -33.72 5.29 -6.73
C MET A 352 -34.24 4.17 -5.84
N ASP A 353 -33.72 2.97 -6.06
CA ASP A 353 -33.93 1.85 -5.16
C ASP A 353 -33.10 1.98 -3.88
N GLY A 354 -33.48 1.23 -2.84
CA GLY A 354 -32.77 1.19 -1.56
C GLY A 354 -33.06 2.40 -0.65
N PRO A 355 -32.20 2.69 0.33
CA PRO A 355 -32.48 3.69 1.36
C PRO A 355 -32.28 5.15 0.92
N VAL A 356 -31.88 5.38 -0.33
CA VAL A 356 -31.52 6.69 -0.87
C VAL A 356 -32.73 7.35 -1.53
N PHE A 357 -32.93 8.64 -1.27
CA PHE A 357 -33.99 9.43 -1.89
C PHE A 357 -33.44 10.35 -2.99
N LYS A 358 -33.96 10.22 -4.22
CA LYS A 358 -33.59 11.03 -5.39
C LYS A 358 -34.80 11.22 -6.32
N ILE A 359 -35.02 12.46 -6.75
CA ILE A 359 -36.06 12.86 -7.72
C ILE A 359 -35.40 13.83 -8.71
N SER A 360 -35.61 13.65 -10.01
CA SER A 360 -34.98 14.47 -11.06
C SER A 360 -35.57 15.89 -11.17
N ASP A 361 -36.90 16.05 -11.04
CA ASP A 361 -37.56 17.37 -11.01
C ASP A 361 -38.21 17.61 -9.65
N ASP A 362 -37.36 17.94 -8.68
CA ASP A 362 -37.76 18.09 -7.28
C ASP A 362 -38.43 19.46 -7.05
N PRO A 363 -39.74 19.51 -6.74
CA PRO A 363 -40.49 20.76 -6.59
C PRO A 363 -40.06 21.57 -5.35
N ARG A 364 -39.19 21.01 -4.50
CA ARG A 364 -38.67 21.67 -3.30
C ARG A 364 -37.50 22.60 -3.60
N ILE A 365 -36.93 22.55 -4.80
CA ILE A 365 -35.74 23.33 -5.18
C ILE A 365 -36.15 24.74 -5.62
N THR A 366 -35.45 25.77 -5.13
CA THR A 366 -35.68 27.17 -5.54
C THR A 366 -35.07 27.45 -6.92
N ARG A 367 -35.49 28.52 -7.62
CA ARG A 367 -34.92 28.88 -8.94
C ARG A 367 -33.40 29.08 -8.89
N ILE A 368 -32.91 29.79 -7.87
CA ILE A 368 -31.47 29.93 -7.62
C ILE A 368 -30.84 28.58 -7.23
N GLY A 369 -31.54 27.77 -6.44
CA GLY A 369 -31.10 26.43 -6.04
C GLY A 369 -30.86 25.51 -7.24
N LYS A 370 -31.70 25.60 -8.28
CA LYS A 370 -31.54 24.85 -9.52
C LYS A 370 -30.25 25.25 -10.26
N PHE A 371 -29.92 26.54 -10.29
CA PHE A 371 -28.65 27.02 -10.83
C PHE A 371 -27.46 26.51 -10.00
N LEU A 372 -27.51 26.65 -8.68
CA LEU A 372 -26.41 26.25 -7.79
C LEU A 372 -26.11 24.75 -7.85
N ARG A 373 -27.13 23.89 -7.94
CA ARG A 373 -26.95 22.44 -8.10
C ARG A 373 -26.37 22.08 -9.46
N ARG A 374 -26.84 22.76 -10.52
CA ARG A 374 -26.35 22.54 -11.89
C ARG A 374 -24.86 22.83 -11.99
N THR A 375 -24.38 23.88 -11.34
CA THR A 375 -22.97 24.31 -11.33
C THR A 375 -22.14 23.72 -10.19
N TYR A 376 -22.72 22.85 -9.35
CA TYR A 376 -22.10 22.29 -8.13
C TYR A 376 -21.65 23.34 -7.10
N MET A 377 -22.09 24.59 -7.26
CA MET A 377 -21.72 25.68 -6.35
C MET A 377 -22.32 25.47 -4.97
N ASP A 378 -23.43 24.73 -4.85
CA ASP A 378 -24.05 24.42 -3.57
C ASP A 378 -23.17 23.56 -2.65
N GLU A 379 -22.18 22.89 -3.22
CA GLU A 379 -21.26 21.99 -2.50
C GLU A 379 -19.97 22.66 -2.03
N LEU A 380 -19.68 23.91 -2.45
CA LEU A 380 -18.48 24.64 -2.02
C LEU A 380 -18.29 24.71 -0.50
N PRO A 381 -19.34 24.86 0.34
CA PRO A 381 -19.18 24.85 1.79
C PRO A 381 -18.63 23.51 2.35
N GLN A 382 -18.69 22.41 1.61
CA GLN A 382 -18.09 21.13 2.03
C GLN A 382 -16.56 21.21 2.12
N LEU A 383 -15.92 22.20 1.48
CA LEU A 383 -14.48 22.45 1.63
C LEU A 383 -14.10 22.71 3.10
N PHE A 384 -14.99 23.32 3.89
CA PHE A 384 -14.78 23.46 5.34
C PHE A 384 -14.68 22.09 6.05
N ASN A 385 -15.47 21.10 5.62
CA ASN A 385 -15.40 19.73 6.16
C ASN A 385 -14.09 19.03 5.80
N ILE A 386 -13.54 19.30 4.61
CA ILE A 386 -12.23 18.76 4.19
C ILE A 386 -11.11 19.39 5.02
N VAL A 387 -11.11 20.71 5.21
CA VAL A 387 -10.12 21.41 6.04
C VAL A 387 -10.16 20.90 7.49
N ARG A 388 -11.35 20.67 8.05
CA ARG A 388 -11.54 20.06 9.39
C ARG A 388 -11.15 18.58 9.45
N GLY A 389 -10.89 17.94 8.32
CA GLY A 389 -10.50 16.55 8.22
C GLY A 389 -11.64 15.55 8.41
N GLU A 390 -12.90 16.00 8.34
CA GLU A 390 -14.10 15.17 8.39
C GLU A 390 -14.35 14.47 7.04
N MET A 391 -13.95 15.13 5.95
CA MET A 391 -14.04 14.66 4.57
C MET A 391 -12.68 14.68 3.87
N SER A 392 -12.64 14.13 2.66
CA SER A 392 -11.55 14.23 1.68
C SER A 392 -12.09 14.80 0.37
N PHE A 393 -11.22 15.23 -0.55
CA PHE A 393 -11.67 15.53 -1.92
C PHE A 393 -12.23 14.29 -2.61
N VAL A 394 -11.56 13.15 -2.46
CA VAL A 394 -11.95 11.88 -3.08
C VAL A 394 -12.24 10.85 -2.02
N GLY A 395 -13.40 10.21 -2.13
CA GLY A 395 -13.88 9.18 -1.21
C GLY A 395 -15.36 8.88 -1.43
N PRO A 396 -15.93 7.81 -0.85
CA PRO A 396 -17.33 7.47 -1.01
C PRO A 396 -18.28 8.60 -0.58
N ARG A 397 -19.48 8.69 -1.16
CA ARG A 397 -20.48 9.70 -0.73
C ARG A 397 -20.80 9.54 0.77
N PRO A 398 -20.81 10.62 1.58
CA PRO A 398 -21.21 10.54 2.98
C PRO A 398 -22.68 10.10 3.11
N PRO A 399 -22.97 8.94 3.73
CA PRO A 399 -24.34 8.46 3.89
C PRO A 399 -25.07 9.14 5.06
N LEU A 400 -26.39 9.13 5.01
CA LEU A 400 -27.28 9.48 6.12
C LEU A 400 -27.16 8.46 7.25
N PRO A 401 -27.31 8.87 8.52
CA PRO A 401 -27.42 7.93 9.63
C PRO A 401 -28.53 6.87 9.43
N ASP A 402 -29.65 7.25 8.81
CA ASP A 402 -30.76 6.32 8.54
C ASP A 402 -30.49 5.39 7.34
N GLU A 403 -29.71 5.83 6.36
CA GLU A 403 -29.21 4.94 5.29
C GLU A 403 -28.30 3.86 5.90
N VAL A 404 -27.38 4.25 6.78
CA VAL A 404 -26.43 3.32 7.44
C VAL A 404 -27.13 2.25 8.27
N LYS A 405 -28.29 2.54 8.85
CA LYS A 405 -29.09 1.54 9.60
C LYS A 405 -29.61 0.43 8.68
N GLN A 406 -29.88 0.75 7.42
CA GLN A 406 -30.43 -0.16 6.41
C GLN A 406 -29.35 -0.87 5.58
N PHE A 407 -28.07 -0.54 5.79
CA PHE A 407 -26.97 -1.16 5.07
C PHE A 407 -26.79 -2.63 5.43
N ASP A 408 -26.62 -3.45 4.40
CA ASP A 408 -26.13 -4.81 4.55
C ASP A 408 -24.73 -4.81 5.19
N ARG A 409 -24.37 -5.93 5.82
CA ARG A 409 -23.07 -6.10 6.51
C ARG A 409 -21.89 -5.73 5.61
N TRP A 410 -21.93 -6.11 4.33
CA TRP A 410 -20.87 -5.84 3.36
C TRP A 410 -20.78 -4.34 2.97
N GLN A 411 -21.92 -3.64 2.90
CA GLN A 411 -22.00 -2.22 2.55
C GLN A 411 -21.41 -1.32 3.63
N ARG A 412 -21.47 -1.73 4.90
CA ARG A 412 -20.89 -0.96 6.03
C ARG A 412 -19.38 -0.72 5.89
N ARG A 413 -18.67 -1.54 5.09
CA ARG A 413 -17.25 -1.34 4.80
C ARG A 413 -16.96 0.03 4.18
N LYS A 414 -17.95 0.65 3.51
CA LYS A 414 -17.87 2.04 3.04
C LYS A 414 -17.45 3.05 4.13
N LEU A 415 -17.78 2.77 5.40
CA LEU A 415 -17.45 3.63 6.54
C LEU A 415 -15.99 3.49 7.00
N SER A 416 -15.19 2.58 6.42
CA SER A 416 -13.78 2.39 6.81
C SER A 416 -12.83 3.45 6.27
N VAL A 417 -13.32 4.39 5.46
CA VAL A 417 -12.55 5.51 4.89
C VAL A 417 -13.28 6.83 5.10
N LYS A 418 -12.57 7.95 4.94
CA LYS A 418 -13.22 9.27 4.95
C LYS A 418 -14.12 9.41 3.72
N PRO A 419 -15.32 9.98 3.87
CA PRO A 419 -16.16 10.30 2.72
C PRO A 419 -15.54 11.41 1.86
N GLY A 420 -15.89 11.42 0.58
CA GLY A 420 -15.35 12.34 -0.42
C GLY A 420 -16.35 13.40 -0.88
N LEU A 421 -15.82 14.50 -1.39
CA LEU A 421 -16.57 15.47 -2.20
C LEU A 421 -16.91 14.87 -3.57
N THR A 422 -15.95 14.21 -4.20
CA THR A 422 -16.13 13.39 -5.41
C THR A 422 -15.85 11.91 -5.13
N CYS A 423 -16.40 11.03 -5.95
CA CYS A 423 -16.26 9.58 -5.80
C CYS A 423 -16.25 8.86 -7.15
N LEU A 424 -15.89 7.56 -7.12
CA LEU A 424 -15.72 6.75 -8.33
C LEU A 424 -17.02 6.63 -9.13
N TRP A 425 -18.16 6.40 -8.47
CA TRP A 425 -19.45 6.30 -9.18
C TRP A 425 -19.89 7.64 -9.78
N GLN A 426 -19.59 8.77 -9.12
CA GLN A 426 -19.89 10.11 -9.64
C GLN A 426 -19.13 10.43 -10.92
N VAL A 427 -17.98 9.82 -11.19
CA VAL A 427 -17.26 10.02 -12.47
C VAL A 427 -17.53 8.89 -13.48
N GLY A 428 -18.32 7.89 -13.09
CA GLY A 428 -18.72 6.75 -13.92
C GLY A 428 -20.13 6.91 -14.53
N LYS A 429 -20.90 5.82 -14.54
CA LYS A 429 -22.27 5.76 -15.09
C LYS A 429 -23.27 6.44 -14.14
N ARG A 430 -23.43 7.77 -14.20
CA ARG A 430 -24.24 8.56 -13.24
C ARG A 430 -25.74 8.24 -13.17
N ASN A 431 -26.33 7.70 -14.24
CA ASN A 431 -27.78 7.74 -14.45
C ASN A 431 -28.47 6.35 -14.55
N GLU A 432 -27.71 5.25 -14.56
CA GLU A 432 -28.24 3.90 -14.77
C GLU A 432 -27.52 2.92 -13.84
N THR A 433 -27.51 3.21 -12.54
CA THR A 433 -26.78 2.37 -11.57
C THR A 433 -27.67 2.13 -10.37
N THR A 434 -27.95 0.86 -10.13
CA THR A 434 -28.70 0.41 -8.95
C THR A 434 -27.93 0.76 -7.68
N PHE A 435 -28.63 0.80 -6.54
CA PHE A 435 -27.98 1.07 -5.25
C PHE A 435 -26.87 0.05 -4.94
N GLU A 436 -27.07 -1.22 -5.30
CA GLU A 436 -26.07 -2.27 -5.10
C GLU A 436 -24.81 -2.04 -5.94
N GLU A 437 -24.96 -1.72 -7.23
CA GLU A 437 -23.83 -1.40 -8.12
C GLU A 437 -23.08 -0.15 -7.66
N TRP A 438 -23.79 0.86 -7.16
CA TRP A 438 -23.16 2.00 -6.52
C TRP A 438 -22.30 1.52 -5.34
N MET A 439 -22.86 0.77 -4.39
CA MET A 439 -22.09 0.27 -3.26
C MET A 439 -20.86 -0.54 -3.71
N LYS A 440 -20.97 -1.35 -4.78
CA LYS A 440 -19.83 -2.07 -5.37
C LYS A 440 -18.75 -1.11 -5.89
N LEU A 441 -19.10 0.00 -6.54
CA LEU A 441 -18.14 1.02 -6.99
C LEU A 441 -17.47 1.76 -5.82
N ASP A 442 -18.23 2.08 -4.76
CA ASP A 442 -17.68 2.69 -3.55
C ASP A 442 -16.68 1.73 -2.87
N LEU A 443 -16.97 0.43 -2.85
CA LEU A 443 -16.08 -0.59 -2.33
C LEU A 443 -14.88 -0.85 -3.24
N GLU A 444 -15.05 -0.83 -4.56
CA GLU A 444 -13.94 -0.94 -5.51
C GLU A 444 -12.93 0.18 -5.31
N TYR A 445 -13.40 1.41 -5.08
CA TYR A 445 -12.54 2.52 -4.72
C TYR A 445 -11.71 2.24 -3.46
N ILE A 446 -12.35 1.73 -2.40
CA ILE A 446 -11.66 1.40 -1.14
C ILE A 446 -10.63 0.29 -1.37
N ASP A 447 -10.99 -0.74 -2.13
CA ASP A 447 -10.18 -1.93 -2.35
C ASP A 447 -8.95 -1.64 -3.23
N LYS A 448 -9.08 -0.72 -4.20
CA LYS A 448 -8.02 -0.36 -5.15
C LYS A 448 -7.39 1.01 -4.85
N TRP A 449 -7.64 1.55 -3.66
CA TRP A 449 -7.26 2.91 -3.33
C TRP A 449 -5.74 3.14 -3.52
N SER A 450 -5.43 4.24 -4.20
CA SER A 450 -4.08 4.77 -4.35
C SER A 450 -4.15 6.27 -4.64
N LEU A 451 -3.07 7.00 -4.36
CA LEU A 451 -2.97 8.43 -4.71
C LEU A 451 -3.17 8.67 -6.21
N TRP A 452 -2.75 7.73 -7.05
CA TRP A 452 -2.98 7.78 -8.50
C TRP A 452 -4.46 7.66 -8.87
N MET A 453 -5.20 6.77 -8.19
CA MET A 453 -6.64 6.63 -8.38
C MET A 453 -7.37 7.91 -7.97
N ASP A 454 -6.99 8.54 -6.86
CA ASP A 454 -7.54 9.84 -6.44
C ASP A 454 -7.30 10.91 -7.51
N ALA A 455 -6.07 11.04 -8.03
CA ALA A 455 -5.75 11.98 -9.09
C ALA A 455 -6.60 11.73 -10.35
N ARG A 456 -6.79 10.47 -10.75
CA ARG A 456 -7.63 10.10 -11.90
C ARG A 456 -9.10 10.50 -11.70
N ILE A 457 -9.64 10.30 -10.49
CA ILE A 457 -11.03 10.68 -10.17
C ILE A 457 -11.17 12.20 -10.19
N LEU A 458 -10.22 12.96 -9.62
CA LEU A 458 -10.23 14.42 -9.65
C LEU A 458 -10.21 14.97 -11.08
N ILE A 459 -9.31 14.47 -11.93
CA ILE A 459 -9.23 14.89 -13.34
C ILE A 459 -10.54 14.61 -14.07
N ARG A 460 -11.14 13.43 -13.86
CA ARG A 460 -12.45 13.07 -14.46
C ARG A 460 -13.62 13.88 -13.91
N THR A 461 -13.47 14.49 -12.74
CA THR A 461 -14.49 15.36 -12.15
C THR A 461 -14.55 16.73 -12.84
N ILE A 462 -13.42 17.24 -13.35
CA ILE A 462 -13.32 18.59 -13.95
C ILE A 462 -14.34 18.81 -15.11
N PRO A 463 -14.42 17.94 -16.14
CA PRO A 463 -15.39 18.15 -17.22
C PRO A 463 -16.83 18.13 -16.74
N SER A 464 -17.13 17.33 -15.70
CA SER A 464 -18.48 17.24 -15.14
C SER A 464 -18.92 18.52 -14.43
N VAL A 465 -17.98 19.20 -13.77
CA VAL A 465 -18.22 20.49 -13.11
C VAL A 465 -18.39 21.60 -14.16
N ILE A 466 -17.53 21.64 -15.18
CA ILE A 466 -17.56 22.67 -16.23
C ILE A 466 -18.81 22.54 -17.11
N SER A 467 -19.21 21.32 -17.47
CA SER A 467 -20.39 21.06 -18.32
C SER A 467 -21.72 21.35 -17.63
N GLY A 468 -21.73 21.64 -16.31
CA GLY A 468 -22.94 21.95 -15.57
C GLY A 468 -23.98 20.82 -15.64
N THR A 469 -23.53 19.57 -15.53
CA THR A 469 -24.38 18.37 -15.61
C THR A 469 -24.94 17.95 -14.24
N GLY A 470 -24.83 18.81 -13.21
CA GLY A 470 -25.49 18.59 -11.93
C GLY A 470 -27.00 18.56 -12.09
N LYS A 471 -27.66 17.60 -11.44
CA LYS A 471 -29.12 17.49 -11.34
C LYS A 471 -29.58 17.86 -9.94
#